data_AF-A0A6J4FQ41-F1
#
_entry.id   AF-A0A6J4FQ41-F1
#
_cell.length_a   1.000
_cell.length_b   1.000
_cell.length_c   1.000
_cell.angle_alpha   90.00
_cell.angle_beta   90.00
_cell.angle_gamma   90.00
#
_symmetry.space_group_name_H-M   'P 1'
#
loop_
_entity.id
_entity.type
_entity.pdbx_description
1 polymer ?
#
loop_
_entity_poly.entity_id
_entity_poly.type
_entity_poly.pdbx_seq_one_letter_code
_entity_poly.pdbx_strand_id
1 'polypeptide(L)' 'MKTVAAISFRDNHSLSMDIEDVRRAEVTVPIQAQDGTWCCELLLRTAHGTVALQMTADEPEHLVVHGPQLE' A
#
# COMPACT_ATOMS: atom_id res chain seq x y z
N MET A 1 8.17 7.47 -15.25
CA MET A 1 6.93 6.72 -14.96
C MET A 1 5.78 7.70 -14.97
N LYS A 2 4.68 7.39 -15.66
CA LYS A 2 3.47 8.22 -15.64
C LYS A 2 2.59 7.73 -14.51
N THR A 3 2.28 8.57 -13.52
CA THR A 3 1.31 8.25 -12.47
C THR A 3 -0.02 7.91 -13.14
N VAL A 4 -0.53 6.71 -12.87
CA VAL A 4 -1.71 6.18 -13.57
C VAL A 4 -3.00 6.57 -12.84
N ALA A 5 -2.95 6.73 -11.50
CA ALA A 5 -4.00 7.30 -10.66
C ALA A 5 -3.42 7.69 -9.28
N ALA A 6 -4.02 8.69 -8.63
CA ALA A 6 -3.78 9.03 -7.22
C ALA A 6 -5.14 9.15 -6.52
N ILE A 7 -5.30 8.45 -5.40
CA ILE A 7 -6.52 8.46 -4.59
C ILE A 7 -6.11 8.93 -3.20
N SER A 8 -6.77 9.97 -2.70
CA SER A 8 -6.56 10.52 -1.37
C SER A 8 -7.87 10.48 -0.60
N PHE A 9 -7.80 10.01 0.62
CA PHE A 9 -8.93 9.87 1.53
C PHE A 9 -8.78 10.91 2.64
N ARG A 10 -9.90 11.50 3.08
CA ARG A 10 -9.90 12.46 4.20
C ARG A 10 -9.89 11.74 5.56
N ASP A 11 -10.27 10.48 5.57
CA ASP A 11 -10.39 9.62 6.74
C ASP A 11 -10.06 8.17 6.32
N ASN A 12 -9.97 7.26 7.28
CA ASN A 12 -9.72 5.85 7.02
C ASN A 12 -10.84 5.24 6.15
N HIS A 13 -10.46 4.83 4.94
CA HIS A 13 -11.36 4.23 3.98
C HIS A 13 -10.76 2.95 3.39
N SER A 14 -11.64 2.07 2.94
CA SER A 14 -11.24 0.84 2.26
C SER A 14 -11.08 1.09 0.77
N LEU A 15 -9.94 0.70 0.22
CA LEU A 15 -9.73 0.57 -1.22
C LEU A 15 -9.92 -0.89 -1.60
N SER A 16 -10.86 -1.17 -2.51
CA SER A 16 -11.04 -2.50 -3.11
C SER A 16 -10.57 -2.47 -4.56
N MET A 17 -9.79 -3.47 -4.97
CA MET A 17 -9.26 -3.58 -6.33
C MET A 17 -9.34 -5.03 -6.79
N ASP A 18 -9.89 -5.24 -7.98
CA ASP A 18 -9.84 -6.53 -8.67
C ASP A 18 -8.58 -6.59 -9.53
N ILE A 19 -7.72 -7.59 -9.27
CA ILE A 19 -6.44 -7.76 -9.95
C ILE A 19 -6.30 -9.22 -10.38
N GLU A 20 -6.07 -9.43 -11.67
CA GLU A 20 -5.93 -10.76 -12.25
C GLU A 20 -4.50 -11.31 -12.07
N ASP A 21 -4.39 -12.64 -12.02
CA ASP A 21 -3.12 -13.38 -11.99
C ASP A 21 -2.14 -12.95 -10.88
N VAL A 22 -2.63 -12.55 -9.70
CA VAL A 22 -1.78 -12.24 -8.54
C VAL A 22 -1.01 -13.49 -8.11
N ARG A 23 0.32 -13.38 -8.11
CA ARG A 23 1.25 -14.44 -7.68
C ARG A 23 1.77 -14.19 -6.27
N ARG A 24 1.92 -12.92 -5.89
CA ARG A 24 2.46 -12.53 -4.58
C ARG A 24 1.98 -11.15 -4.19
N ALA A 25 1.67 -10.98 -2.91
CA ALA A 25 1.45 -9.69 -2.26
C ALA A 25 2.50 -9.48 -1.18
N GLU A 26 3.10 -8.31 -1.15
CA GLU A 26 4.12 -7.92 -0.18
C GLU A 26 3.86 -6.49 0.28
N VAL A 27 4.02 -6.22 1.58
CA VAL A 27 4.08 -4.86 2.09
C VAL A 27 5.51 -4.55 2.52
N THR A 28 5.99 -3.35 2.27
CA THR A 28 7.25 -2.89 2.83
C THR A 28 7.05 -2.44 4.28
N VAL A 29 8.12 -2.47 5.07
CA VAL A 29 8.12 -1.79 6.37
C VAL A 29 7.92 -0.28 6.17
N PRO A 30 7.13 0.39 7.02
CA PRO A 30 7.00 1.84 6.98
C PRO A 30 8.35 2.53 7.19
N ILE A 31 8.63 3.54 6.36
CA ILE A 31 9.81 4.40 6.46
C ILE A 31 9.40 5.86 6.53
N GLN A 32 10.18 6.68 7.23
CA GLN A 32 9.94 8.12 7.28
C GLN A 32 10.65 8.81 6.11
N ALA A 33 9.91 9.61 5.35
CA ALA A 33 10.40 10.45 4.28
C ALA A 33 11.07 11.72 4.84
N GLN A 34 11.78 12.45 3.97
CA GLN A 34 12.53 13.65 4.37
C GLN A 34 11.65 14.79 4.91
N ASP A 35 10.38 14.83 4.50
CA ASP A 35 9.40 15.83 4.94
C ASP A 35 8.67 15.45 6.24
N GLY A 36 9.05 14.33 6.86
CA GLY A 36 8.45 13.81 8.10
C GLY A 36 7.26 12.88 7.89
N THR A 37 6.74 12.78 6.66
CA THR A 37 5.65 11.85 6.31
C THR A 37 6.12 10.41 6.38
N TRP A 38 5.26 9.49 6.76
CA TRP A 38 5.52 8.06 6.69
C TRP A 38 5.01 7.46 5.39
N CYS A 39 5.74 6.50 4.83
CA CYS A 39 5.29 5.78 3.65
C CYS A 39 5.60 4.28 3.70
N CYS A 40 4.75 3.50 3.04
CA CYS A 40 5.02 2.10 2.71
C CYS A 40 4.45 1.77 1.33
N GLU A 41 4.90 0.66 0.75
CA GLU A 41 4.43 0.18 -0.53
C GLU A 41 3.75 -1.18 -0.38
N LEU A 42 2.57 -1.32 -0.96
CA LEU A 42 1.97 -2.62 -1.28
C LEU A 42 2.39 -2.99 -2.71
N LEU A 43 3.12 -4.10 -2.84
CA LEU A 43 3.58 -4.64 -4.11
C LEU A 43 2.79 -5.91 -4.43
N LEU A 44 2.03 -5.87 -5.51
CA LEU A 44 1.31 -7.01 -6.06
C LEU A 44 2.01 -7.47 -7.34
N ARG A 45 2.67 -8.62 -7.26
CA ARG A 45 3.33 -9.27 -8.41
C ARG A 45 2.28 -10.09 -9.16
N THR A 46 2.08 -9.79 -10.44
CA THR A 46 1.18 -10.55 -11.32
C THR A 46 1.97 -11.26 -12.42
N ALA A 47 1.31 -12.10 -13.21
CA ALA A 47 1.93 -12.70 -14.40
C ALA A 47 2.33 -11.65 -15.47
N HIS A 48 1.71 -10.47 -15.43
CA HIS A 48 1.83 -9.45 -16.47
C HIS A 48 2.58 -8.19 -15.99
N GLY A 49 3.08 -8.17 -14.76
CA GLY A 49 3.83 -7.04 -14.22
C GLY A 49 3.72 -6.88 -12.71
N THR A 50 3.83 -5.64 -12.24
CA THR A 50 3.68 -5.29 -10.83
C THR A 50 2.73 -4.12 -10.70
N VAL A 51 1.73 -4.27 -9.83
CA VAL A 51 0.96 -3.13 -9.31
C VAL A 51 1.64 -2.70 -8.02
N ALA A 52 2.08 -1.45 -7.97
CA ALA A 52 2.67 -0.84 -6.78
C ALA A 52 1.71 0.24 -6.27
N LEU A 53 1.33 0.13 -5.01
CA LEU A 53 0.52 1.13 -4.32
C LEU A 53 1.38 1.79 -3.24
N GLN A 54 1.74 3.05 -3.45
CA GLN A 54 2.43 3.86 -2.45
C GLN A 54 1.38 4.49 -1.54
N MET A 55 1.51 4.23 -0.24
CA MET A 55 0.65 4.78 0.80
C MET A 55 1.46 5.72 1.68
N THR A 56 0.82 6.80 2.11
CA THR A 56 1.44 7.82 2.96
C THR A 56 0.54 8.12 4.15
N ALA A 57 1.14 8.38 5.31
CA ALA A 57 0.42 8.75 6.53
C ALA A 57 1.27 9.70 7.39
N ASP A 58 0.62 10.40 8.32
CA ASP A 58 1.29 11.29 9.28
C ASP A 58 2.01 10.51 10.39
N GLU A 59 1.55 9.29 10.70
CA GLU A 59 2.04 8.45 11.79
C GLU A 59 2.26 6.99 11.31
N PRO A 60 3.31 6.29 11.78
CA PRO A 60 3.66 4.95 11.31
C PRO A 60 2.63 3.88 11.66
N GLU A 61 1.92 4.03 12.79
CA GLU A 61 0.86 3.12 13.23
C GLU A 61 -0.27 2.96 12.19
N HIS A 62 -0.53 3.99 11.38
CA HIS A 62 -1.53 3.95 10.31
C HIS A 62 -1.10 3.12 9.09
N LEU A 63 0.16 2.67 9.03
CA LEU A 63 0.71 1.85 7.95
C LEU A 63 1.03 0.41 8.37
N VAL A 64 0.66 0.02 9.60
CA VAL A 64 0.91 -1.32 10.13
C VAL A 64 -0.07 -2.32 9.50
N VAL A 65 0.47 -3.42 8.96
CA VAL A 65 -0.35 -4.54 8.51
C VAL A 65 -0.69 -5.43 9.70
N HIS A 66 -1.96 -5.46 10.05
CA HIS A 66 -2.49 -6.45 10.97
C HIS A 66 -2.66 -7.77 10.22
N GLY A 67 -1.88 -8.78 10.62
CA GLY A 67 -2.10 -10.15 10.14
C GLY A 67 -3.50 -10.65 10.55
N PRO A 68 -4.03 -11.68 9.89
CA PRO A 68 -5.27 -12.29 10.35
C PRO A 68 -5.10 -12.73 11.80
N GLN A 69 -5.90 -12.16 12.70
CA GLN A 69 -6.09 -12.72 14.04
C GLN A 69 -6.81 -14.05 13.82
N LEU A 70 -6.05 -15.14 13.88
CA LEU A 70 -6.63 -16.47 13.99
C LEU A 70 -7.24 -16.55 15.39
N GLU A 71 -8.58 -16.49 15.46
CA GLU A 71 -9.34 -16.82 16.67
C GLU A 71 -9.20 -18.30 17.04
#